data_AF-A0A8C6A6D2-F1
#
_entry.id   AF-A0A8C6A6D2-F1
#
_cell.length_a   1.000
_cell.length_b   1.000
_cell.length_c   1.000
_cell.angle_alpha   90.00
_cell.angle_beta   90.00
_cell.angle_gamma   90.00
#
_symmetry.space_group_name_H-M   'P 1'
#
loop_
_entity.id
_entity.type
_entity.pdbx_description
1 polymer ?
#
loop_
_entity_poly.entity_id
_entity_poly.type
_entity_poly.pdbx_seq_one_letter_code
_entity_poly.pdbx_strand_id
1 'polypeptide(L)' 'MVKKIKISQHAKYTCSFCGKNKIKRRAVGIWYCGSCMKSEAGGAWTYDIRHHSLNLGFVI' A
#
# COMPACT_ATOMS: atom_id res chain seq x y z
N MET A 1 -4.98 -12.74 15.60
CA MET A 1 -4.66 -12.43 14.18
C MET A 1 -5.35 -11.16 13.67
N VAL A 2 -6.65 -10.97 13.92
CA VAL A 2 -7.45 -9.80 13.46
C VAL A 2 -6.91 -8.43 13.90
N LYS A 3 -6.31 -8.33 15.09
CA LYS A 3 -5.76 -7.06 15.60
C LYS A 3 -4.67 -6.47 14.70
N LYS A 4 -3.77 -7.31 14.16
CA LYS A 4 -2.72 -6.88 13.22
C LYS A 4 -3.30 -6.36 11.90
N ILE A 5 -4.38 -6.99 11.43
CA ILE A 5 -5.10 -6.58 10.20
C ILE A 5 -5.73 -5.20 10.39
N LYS A 6 -6.44 -4.97 11.50
CA LYS A 6 -7.02 -3.66 11.81
C LYS A 6 -5.95 -2.57 11.93
N ILE A 7 -4.82 -2.87 12.59
CA ILE A 7 -3.69 -1.94 12.70
C ILE A 7 -3.16 -1.57 11.30
N SER A 8 -2.92 -2.55 10.43
CA SER A 8 -2.44 -2.31 9.06
C SER A 8 -3.42 -1.50 8.21
N GLN A 9 -4.73 -1.63 8.44
CA GLN A 9 -5.76 -0.87 7.72
C GLN A 9 -5.87 0.59 8.16
N HIS A 10 -5.61 0.88 9.44
CA HIS A 10 -5.69 2.25 9.99
C HIS A 10 -4.34 2.98 10.04
N ALA A 11 -3.24 2.29 9.76
CA ALA A 11 -1.93 2.89 9.64
C ALA A 11 -1.89 3.89 8.48
N LYS A 12 -1.37 5.09 8.76
CA LYS A 12 -1.15 6.13 7.74
C LYS A 12 0.28 6.00 7.22
N TYR A 13 0.42 5.77 5.93
CA TYR A 13 1.72 5.66 5.27
C TYR A 13 1.94 6.80 4.28
N THR A 14 3.19 7.22 4.16
CA THR A 14 3.66 8.26 3.23
C THR A 14 3.80 7.69 1.83
N CYS A 15 3.14 8.28 0.84
CA CYS A 15 3.27 7.89 -0.56
C CYS A 15 4.63 8.34 -1.13
N SER A 16 5.40 7.43 -1.74
CA SER A 16 6.67 7.79 -2.38
C SER A 16 6.54 8.67 -3.62
N PHE A 17 5.37 8.73 -4.26
CA PHE A 17 5.17 9.59 -5.44
C PHE A 17 4.81 11.03 -5.07
N CYS A 18 3.94 11.24 -4.08
CA CYS A 18 3.40 12.56 -3.77
C CYS A 18 3.75 13.08 -2.37
N GLY A 19 4.47 12.29 -1.57
CA GLY A 19 4.88 12.64 -0.20
C GLY A 19 3.74 12.77 0.81
N LYS A 20 2.50 12.48 0.42
CA LYS A 20 1.31 12.66 1.28
C LYS A 20 0.98 11.37 2.03
N ASN A 21 0.55 11.52 3.29
CA ASN A 21 0.20 10.41 4.18
C ASN A 21 -1.25 9.93 3.97
N LYS A 22 -1.63 9.65 2.71
CA LYS A 22 -2.99 9.25 2.32
C LYS A 22 -3.03 7.88 1.64
N ILE A 23 -2.11 6.99 1.98
CA ILE A 23 -2.14 5.60 1.50
C ILE A 23 -3.06 4.73 2.34
N LYS A 24 -3.83 3.89 1.66
CA LYS A 24 -4.76 2.92 2.24
C LYS A 24 -4.61 1.56 1.55
N ARG A 25 -4.71 0.47 2.30
CA ARG A 25 -4.68 -0.88 1.71
C ARG A 25 -5.99 -1.18 0.98
N ARG A 26 -5.91 -1.63 -0.28
CA ARG A 26 -7.07 -2.08 -1.07
C ARG A 26 -7.20 -3.59 -1.07
N ALA A 27 -6.11 -4.27 -1.34
CA ALA A 27 -6.02 -5.73 -1.32
C ALA A 27 -4.70 -6.16 -0.67
N VAL A 28 -4.51 -7.46 -0.44
CA VAL A 28 -3.23 -7.98 0.05
C VAL A 28 -2.14 -7.59 -0.96
N GLY A 29 -1.12 -6.87 -0.50
CA GLY A 29 -0.02 -6.41 -1.35
C GLY A 29 -0.35 -5.23 -2.28
N ILE A 30 -1.59 -4.73 -2.30
CA ILE A 30 -1.98 -3.56 -3.10
C ILE A 30 -2.37 -2.40 -2.18
N TRP A 31 -1.67 -1.29 -2.36
CA TRP A 31 -1.85 -0.04 -1.64
C TRP A 31 -2.29 1.07 -2.59
N TYR A 32 -3.20 1.92 -2.15
CA TYR A 32 -3.76 2.99 -2.97
C TYR A 32 -3.59 4.33 -2.29
N CYS A 33 -3.02 5.30 -3.00
CA CYS A 33 -2.92 6.66 -2.52
C CYS A 33 -4.14 7.49 -2.95
N GLY A 34 -4.89 8.01 -1.98
CA GLY A 34 -6.06 8.85 -2.26
C GLY A 34 -5.73 10.27 -2.74
N SER A 35 -4.46 10.68 -2.77
CA SER A 35 -4.07 12.03 -3.23
C SER A 35 -3.60 12.06 -4.68
N CYS A 36 -2.69 11.16 -5.05
CA CYS A 36 -2.20 11.04 -6.43
C CYS A 36 -2.95 9.98 -7.24
N MET A 37 -3.92 9.29 -6.62
CA MET A 37 -4.72 8.22 -7.25
C MET A 37 -3.89 7.08 -7.83
N LYS A 38 -2.64 6.90 -7.35
CA LYS A 38 -1.74 5.84 -7.79
C LYS A 38 -1.91 4.61 -6.92
N SER A 39 -1.91 3.44 -7.56
CA SER A 39 -1.82 2.14 -6.91
C SER A 39 -0.36 1.69 -6.87
N GLU A 40 0.06 1.15 -5.75
CA GLU A 40 1.42 0.73 -5.45
C GLU A 40 1.38 -0.70 -4.94
N ALA A 41 2.27 -1.55 -5.45
CA ALA A 41 2.49 -2.87 -4.91
C ALA A 41 3.43 -2.76 -3.70
N GLY A 42 3.12 -3.48 -2.63
CA GLY A 42 3.94 -3.49 -1.43
C GLY A 42 3.73 -4.72 -0.58
N GLY A 43 4.19 -4.67 0.67
CA GLY A 43 4.01 -5.76 1.63
C GLY A 43 2.54 -6.15 1.85
N ALA A 44 2.30 -7.42 2.18
CA ALA A 44 0.96 -7.97 2.40
C ALA A 44 0.20 -7.27 3.53
N TRP A 45 0.90 -6.91 4.61
CA TRP A 45 0.33 -6.33 5.85
C TRP A 45 1.04 -5.07 6.32
N THR A 46 2.19 -4.75 5.74
CA THR A 46 2.96 -3.54 6.02
C THR A 46 3.18 -2.81 4.70
N TYR A 47 3.10 -1.49 4.73
CA TYR A 47 3.49 -0.68 3.57
C TYR A 47 5.00 -0.69 3.45
N ASP A 48 5.49 -1.71 2.75
CA ASP A 48 6.86 -1.84 2.30
C ASP A 48 6.81 -1.79 0.78
N ILE A 49 7.22 -0.64 0.23
CA ILE A 49 7.34 -0.40 -1.20
C ILE A 49 8.78 -0.67 -1.59
N ARG A 50 9.03 -1.89 -2.07
CA ARG A 50 10.29 -2.18 -2.76
C ARG A 50 10.24 -1.48 -4.11
N HIS A 51 11.18 -0.58 -4.37
CA HIS A 51 11.35 0.18 -5.61
C HIS A 51 11.74 -0.70 -6.83
N HIS A 52 11.22 -1.92 -6.91
CA HIS A 52 11.16 -2.67 -8.16
C HIS A 52 9.84 -2.30 -8.82
N SER A 53 9.89 -1.71 -10.00
CA SER A 53 8.74 -1.46 -10.86
C SER A 53 7.96 -2.77 -11.06
N LEU A 54 6.92 -3.00 -10.24
CA LEU A 54 6.11 -4.21 -10.35
C LEU A 54 5.07 -3.96 -11.44
N ASN A 55 5.36 -4.54 -12.60
CA ASN A 55 4.40 -4.90 -13.63
C ASN A 55 3.14 -5.45 -12.94
N LEU A 56 1.96 -4.93 -13.30
CA LEU A 56 0.65 -5.29 -12.74
C LEU A 56 0.30 -6.81 -12.83
N GLY A 57 1.19 -7.66 -13.37
CA GLY A 57 0.96 -9.08 -13.63
C GLY A 57 1.28 -10.05 -12.48
N PHE A 58 1.72 -9.58 -11.30
CA PHE A 58 2.04 -10.46 -10.15
C PHE A 58 0.99 -10.46 -9.03
N VAL A 59 -0.25 -10.10 -9.37
CA VAL A 59 -1.41 -10.24 -8.47
C VAL A 59 -2.43 -11.20 -9.11
N ILE A 60 -2.04 -12.47 -9.22
CA ILE A 60 -2.96 -13.61 -9.34
C ILE A 60 -2.45 -14.67 -8.36
#